data_AF-A0A3D4JFN0-F1
#
_entry.id   AF-A0A3D4JFN0-F1
#
_cell.length_a   1.000
_cell.length_b   1.000
_cell.length_c   1.000
_cell.angle_alpha   90.00
_cell.angle_beta   90.00
_cell.angle_gamma   90.00
#
_symmetry.space_group_name_H-M   'P 1'
#
loop_
_entity.id
_entity.type
_entity.pdbx_description
1 polymer ?
#
loop_
_entity_poly.entity_id
_entity_poly.type
_entity_poly.pdbx_seq_one_letter_code
_entity_poly.pdbx_strand_id
1 'polypeptide(L)'
;MLFTSMTIFRSKNDKDETLSSSLAIINSLIFIFCFMHHLHLYYPAVKWIFAAVMGVVFLGLSFFENSRNQKHQSDIHLVFSVSLLCMIIPMYFDGSSITYGWSAASVAVMWLGFKHSRYVLRVIGWVLAGLVLFRLVSFDFLDREIIYRGLVTINPFFFVGAFSAAAFFLLHRFYLRSSKLESSVRTNWSNAALITSACVLGSAFLIGGLASVSSTALMGIGIYLFCSCAVRKSGVMYVGLTFIAFSVLRLLGIDFEYSLASAKSDVSLYLRFATGAISTMSVLMLSEWTRRRYLDLSFKNWLFPSFAIAGALLLATLVSDELTKSFMAMMWGAMAFGFIVCGFSSREKVYRWIGLSLFLLVLIRLFAYDFANMQVIYKIISFIGLGVVFIVAGFIYNYYSKLLLPEAPKNKLEGLI
;
A
#
# COMPACT_ATOMS: atom_id res chain seq x y z
N MET A 1 -39.97 18.90 -11.50
CA MET A 1 -40.24 19.62 -10.23
C MET A 1 -41.71 19.67 -9.87
N LEU A 2 -42.63 20.03 -10.77
CA LEU A 2 -44.08 20.02 -10.48
C LEU A 2 -44.63 18.62 -10.07
N PHE A 3 -44.08 17.54 -10.62
CA PHE A 3 -44.50 16.18 -10.27
C PHE A 3 -43.93 15.67 -8.94
N THR A 4 -42.71 16.07 -8.56
CA THR A 4 -42.12 15.74 -7.24
C THR A 4 -42.82 16.50 -6.12
N SER A 5 -43.42 17.66 -6.39
CA SER A 5 -44.30 18.35 -5.43
C SER A 5 -45.71 17.76 -5.34
N MET A 6 -46.18 16.98 -6.32
CA MET A 6 -47.52 16.37 -6.28
C MET A 6 -47.61 15.15 -5.36
N THR A 7 -46.49 14.45 -5.12
CA THR A 7 -46.44 13.33 -4.16
C THR A 7 -46.65 13.78 -2.72
N ILE A 8 -46.40 15.07 -2.42
CA ILE A 8 -46.67 15.69 -1.11
C ILE A 8 -48.19 15.73 -0.81
N PHE A 9 -49.05 15.67 -1.83
CA PHE A 9 -50.50 15.88 -1.67
C PHE A 9 -51.38 14.63 -1.79
N ARG A 10 -50.85 13.46 -2.16
CA ARG A 10 -51.68 12.25 -2.35
C ARG A 10 -50.93 10.95 -2.06
N SER A 11 -51.05 10.43 -0.84
CA SER A 11 -51.29 9.01 -0.62
C SER A 11 -51.75 8.75 0.82
N LYS A 12 -52.83 8.00 0.99
CA LYS A 12 -53.33 7.49 2.29
C LYS A 12 -52.93 6.03 2.51
N ASN A 13 -52.19 5.42 1.58
CA ASN A 13 -51.94 3.99 1.50
C ASN A 13 -50.45 3.70 1.23
N ASP A 14 -49.86 2.78 1.98
CA ASP A 14 -48.39 2.56 2.05
C ASP A 14 -47.79 2.03 0.72
N LYS A 15 -48.57 1.20 -0.02
CA LYS A 15 -48.18 0.71 -1.35
C LYS A 15 -48.18 1.81 -2.42
N ASP A 16 -49.09 2.77 -2.32
CA ASP A 16 -49.16 3.89 -3.27
C ASP A 16 -48.06 4.92 -2.99
N GLU A 17 -47.59 5.02 -1.74
CA GLU A 17 -46.46 5.88 -1.35
C GLU A 17 -45.12 5.35 -1.89
N THR A 18 -44.87 4.04 -1.82
CA THR A 18 -43.65 3.43 -2.39
C THR A 18 -43.61 3.48 -3.93
N LEU A 19 -44.76 3.30 -4.59
CA LEU A 19 -44.87 3.42 -6.05
C LEU A 19 -44.68 4.88 -6.50
N SER A 20 -45.33 5.82 -5.83
CA SER A 20 -45.24 7.25 -6.17
C SER A 20 -43.85 7.83 -5.94
N SER A 21 -43.18 7.45 -4.84
CA SER A 21 -41.78 7.80 -4.60
C SER A 21 -40.83 7.21 -5.65
N SER A 22 -41.04 5.94 -6.04
CA SER A 22 -40.26 5.30 -7.12
C SER A 22 -40.44 6.01 -8.47
N LEU A 23 -41.67 6.39 -8.82
CA LEU A 23 -41.97 7.16 -10.03
C LEU A 23 -41.34 8.56 -9.99
N ALA A 24 -41.36 9.22 -8.84
CA ALA A 24 -40.75 10.53 -8.65
C ALA A 24 -39.21 10.47 -8.81
N ILE A 25 -38.58 9.41 -8.30
CA ILE A 25 -37.15 9.11 -8.47
C ILE A 25 -36.82 8.93 -9.95
N ILE A 26 -37.55 8.06 -10.65
CA ILE A 26 -37.33 7.75 -12.07
C ILE A 26 -37.51 9.01 -12.93
N ASN A 27 -38.60 9.76 -12.70
CA ASN A 27 -38.86 11.00 -13.43
C ASN A 27 -37.74 12.04 -13.21
N SER A 28 -37.23 12.16 -11.99
CA SER A 28 -36.13 13.08 -11.68
C SER A 28 -34.84 12.66 -12.38
N LEU A 29 -34.53 11.36 -12.42
CA LEU A 29 -33.37 10.83 -13.15
C LEU A 29 -33.48 11.06 -14.66
N ILE A 30 -34.63 10.77 -15.26
CA ILE A 30 -34.87 11.00 -16.70
C ILE A 30 -34.74 12.48 -17.02
N PHE A 31 -35.36 13.35 -16.22
CA PHE A 31 -35.27 14.80 -16.42
C PHE A 31 -33.83 15.30 -16.33
N ILE A 32 -33.09 14.89 -15.29
CA ILE A 32 -31.67 15.26 -15.14
C ILE A 32 -30.87 14.75 -16.33
N PHE A 33 -31.04 13.49 -16.74
CA PHE A 33 -30.29 12.90 -17.84
C PHE A 33 -30.55 13.60 -19.18
N CYS A 34 -31.83 13.77 -19.56
CA CYS A 34 -32.21 14.42 -20.80
C CYS A 34 -31.74 15.89 -20.85
N PHE A 35 -31.89 16.63 -19.75
CA PHE A 35 -31.48 18.03 -19.70
C PHE A 35 -29.95 18.17 -19.70
N MET A 36 -29.23 17.30 -18.99
CA MET A 36 -27.76 17.28 -19.00
C MET A 36 -27.19 16.93 -20.37
N HIS A 37 -27.79 15.99 -21.08
CA HIS A 37 -27.37 15.64 -22.44
C HIS A 37 -27.51 16.85 -23.39
N HIS A 38 -28.65 17.55 -23.31
CA HIS A 38 -28.88 18.75 -24.11
C HIS A 38 -27.90 19.88 -23.76
N LEU A 39 -27.68 20.15 -22.47
CA LEU A 39 -26.69 21.13 -22.01
C LEU A 39 -25.27 20.80 -22.48
N HIS A 40 -24.89 19.53 -22.49
CA HIS A 40 -23.57 19.13 -22.95
C HIS A 40 -23.36 19.42 -24.44
N LEU A 41 -24.41 19.25 -25.26
CA LEU A 41 -24.36 19.50 -26.70
C LEU A 41 -24.34 21.00 -27.04
N TYR A 42 -25.19 21.80 -26.41
CA TYR A 42 -25.40 23.21 -26.81
C TYR A 42 -24.68 24.23 -25.92
N TYR A 43 -24.47 23.92 -24.63
CA TYR A 43 -23.91 24.86 -23.64
C TYR A 43 -22.87 24.19 -22.72
N PRO A 44 -21.80 23.59 -23.28
CA PRO A 44 -20.86 22.78 -22.51
C PRO A 44 -20.15 23.52 -21.38
N ALA A 45 -19.95 24.84 -21.50
CA ALA A 45 -19.25 25.65 -20.51
C ALA A 45 -20.03 25.87 -19.20
N VAL A 46 -21.37 25.81 -19.25
CA VAL A 46 -22.25 26.13 -18.10
C VAL A 46 -23.01 24.92 -17.57
N LYS A 47 -22.79 23.73 -18.13
CA LYS A 47 -23.47 22.47 -17.75
C LYS A 47 -23.44 22.18 -16.24
N TRP A 48 -22.35 22.54 -15.56
CA TRP A 48 -22.17 22.33 -14.13
C TRP A 48 -23.07 23.24 -13.26
N ILE A 49 -23.45 24.42 -13.76
CA ILE A 49 -24.30 25.38 -13.03
C ILE A 49 -25.68 24.77 -12.80
N PHE A 50 -26.23 24.09 -13.80
CA PHE A 50 -27.51 23.42 -13.66
C PHE A 50 -27.47 22.32 -12.58
N ALA A 51 -26.42 21.51 -12.55
CA ALA A 51 -26.21 20.51 -11.49
C ALA A 51 -26.18 21.17 -10.10
N ALA A 52 -25.48 22.30 -9.99
CA ALA A 52 -25.36 23.05 -8.74
C ALA A 52 -26.71 23.61 -8.27
N VAL A 53 -27.44 24.29 -9.15
CA VAL A 53 -28.76 24.86 -8.83
C VAL A 53 -29.73 23.76 -8.42
N MET A 54 -29.81 22.68 -9.19
CA MET A 54 -30.69 21.55 -8.89
C MET A 54 -30.29 20.87 -7.56
N GLY A 55 -29.00 20.69 -7.32
CA GLY A 55 -28.47 20.15 -6.07
C GLY A 55 -28.90 20.98 -4.86
N VAL A 56 -28.84 22.31 -4.96
CA VAL A 56 -29.28 23.25 -3.92
C VAL A 56 -30.79 23.20 -3.72
N VAL A 57 -31.58 23.14 -4.80
CA VAL A 57 -33.05 23.03 -4.68
C VAL A 57 -33.45 21.74 -3.96
N PHE A 58 -32.86 20.60 -4.32
CA PHE A 58 -33.11 19.33 -3.63
C PHE A 58 -32.63 19.36 -2.17
N LEU A 59 -31.56 20.08 -1.87
CA LEU A 59 -31.12 20.28 -0.48
C LEU A 59 -32.18 21.07 0.32
N GLY A 60 -32.73 22.14 -0.27
CA GLY A 60 -33.80 22.93 0.33
C GLY A 60 -35.06 22.10 0.59
N LEU A 61 -35.46 21.27 -0.38
CA LEU A 61 -36.57 20.33 -0.21
C LEU A 61 -36.31 19.33 0.92
N SER A 62 -35.10 18.76 0.98
CA SER A 62 -34.70 17.84 2.06
C SER A 62 -34.79 18.50 3.44
N PHE A 63 -34.35 19.75 3.57
CA PHE A 63 -34.48 20.51 4.83
C PHE A 63 -35.94 20.78 5.19
N PHE A 64 -36.76 21.19 4.22
CA PHE A 64 -38.17 21.47 4.43
C PHE A 64 -38.95 20.23 4.89
N GLU A 65 -38.72 19.08 4.25
CA GLU A 65 -39.35 17.80 4.61
C GLU A 65 -38.89 17.29 5.96
N ASN A 66 -37.62 17.52 6.29
CA ASN A 66 -37.11 17.22 7.62
C ASN A 66 -37.81 18.04 8.70
N SER A 67 -38.07 19.32 8.45
CA SER A 67 -38.84 20.19 9.36
C SER A 67 -40.30 19.75 9.50
N ARG A 68 -40.85 19.03 8.52
CA ARG A 68 -42.17 18.39 8.60
C ARG A 68 -42.14 16.96 9.16
N ASN A 69 -41.01 16.52 9.69
CA ASN A 69 -40.80 15.19 10.27
C ASN A 69 -40.95 14.02 9.27
N GLN A 70 -40.90 14.31 7.95
CA GLN A 70 -40.95 13.32 6.86
C GLN A 70 -39.54 12.82 6.52
N LYS A 71 -38.94 12.05 7.43
CA LYS A 71 -37.51 11.67 7.33
C LYS A 71 -37.18 10.85 6.08
N HIS A 72 -38.07 9.96 5.65
CA HIS A 72 -37.82 9.11 4.48
C HIS A 72 -37.72 9.92 3.18
N GLN A 73 -38.67 10.83 2.94
CA GLN A 73 -38.66 11.70 1.76
C GLN A 73 -37.47 12.67 1.80
N SER A 74 -37.19 13.24 2.98
CA SER A 74 -36.03 14.10 3.20
C SER A 74 -34.72 13.41 2.84
N ASP A 75 -34.58 12.14 3.19
CA ASP A 75 -33.39 11.34 2.88
C ASP A 75 -33.28 11.06 1.37
N ILE A 76 -34.39 10.81 0.65
CA ILE A 76 -34.39 10.63 -0.81
C ILE A 76 -33.90 11.89 -1.52
N HIS A 77 -34.45 13.07 -1.18
CA HIS A 77 -34.03 14.33 -1.78
C HIS A 77 -32.58 14.69 -1.44
N LEU A 78 -32.13 14.29 -0.24
CA LEU A 78 -30.74 14.45 0.17
C LEU A 78 -29.78 13.60 -0.68
N VAL A 79 -30.15 12.36 -1.05
CA VAL A 79 -29.37 11.53 -1.99
C VAL A 79 -29.21 12.24 -3.33
N PHE A 80 -30.31 12.76 -3.90
CA PHE A 80 -30.26 13.49 -5.16
C PHE A 80 -29.41 14.74 -5.08
N SER A 81 -29.59 15.52 -4.02
CA SER A 81 -28.83 16.74 -3.79
C SER A 81 -27.32 16.48 -3.76
N VAL A 82 -26.87 15.57 -2.89
CA VAL A 82 -25.45 15.29 -2.73
C VAL A 82 -24.87 14.67 -4.00
N SER A 83 -25.61 13.79 -4.68
CA SER A 83 -25.15 13.17 -5.94
C SER A 83 -24.95 14.22 -7.03
N LEU A 84 -25.89 15.16 -7.20
CA LEU A 84 -25.79 16.25 -8.17
C LEU A 84 -24.64 17.21 -7.83
N LEU A 85 -24.49 17.57 -6.56
CA LEU A 85 -23.38 18.42 -6.11
C LEU A 85 -22.03 17.74 -6.34
N CYS A 86 -21.94 16.42 -6.16
CA CYS A 86 -20.71 15.65 -6.45
C CYS A 86 -20.42 15.53 -7.96
N MET A 87 -21.45 15.55 -8.81
CA MET A 87 -21.30 15.56 -10.27
C MET A 87 -20.76 16.89 -10.80
N ILE A 88 -20.85 17.98 -10.05
CA ILE A 88 -20.20 19.25 -10.43
C ILE A 88 -18.71 19.03 -10.67
N ILE A 89 -18.07 18.19 -9.86
CA ILE A 89 -16.62 17.98 -9.88
C ILE A 89 -16.15 17.47 -11.25
N PRO A 90 -16.61 16.31 -11.78
CA PRO A 90 -16.23 15.85 -13.12
C PRO A 90 -16.79 16.73 -14.26
N MET A 91 -17.77 17.59 -14.01
CA MET A 91 -18.31 18.49 -15.03
C MET A 91 -17.49 19.78 -15.19
N TYR A 92 -16.78 20.18 -14.14
CA TYR A 92 -16.01 21.43 -14.08
C TYR A 92 -14.50 21.21 -14.13
N PHE A 93 -14.00 20.20 -13.41
CA PHE A 93 -12.58 19.88 -13.35
C PHE A 93 -12.22 18.77 -14.35
N ASP A 94 -10.98 18.80 -14.81
CA ASP A 94 -10.38 17.76 -15.67
C ASP A 94 -9.24 17.02 -14.96
N GLY A 95 -8.86 15.86 -15.52
CA GLY A 95 -7.73 15.04 -15.06
C GLY A 95 -7.83 14.62 -13.58
N SER A 96 -6.70 14.65 -12.88
CA SER A 96 -6.60 14.22 -11.48
C SER A 96 -7.32 15.15 -10.48
N SER A 97 -7.64 16.39 -10.89
CA SER A 97 -8.38 17.36 -10.07
C SER A 97 -9.73 16.82 -9.59
N ILE A 98 -10.35 15.95 -10.40
CA ILE A 98 -11.61 15.32 -10.02
C ILE A 98 -11.43 14.35 -8.85
N THR A 99 -10.32 13.60 -8.81
CA THR A 99 -10.02 12.64 -7.74
C THR A 99 -9.77 13.35 -6.42
N TYR A 100 -9.08 14.50 -6.44
CA TYR A 100 -8.98 15.39 -5.28
C TYR A 100 -10.37 15.83 -4.80
N GLY A 101 -11.21 16.30 -5.73
CA GLY A 101 -12.57 16.75 -5.42
C GLY A 101 -13.43 15.65 -4.78
N TRP A 102 -13.48 14.45 -5.38
CA TRP A 102 -14.25 13.34 -4.83
C TRP A 102 -13.69 12.79 -3.52
N SER A 103 -12.36 12.80 -3.35
CA SER A 103 -11.73 12.45 -2.08
C SER A 103 -12.18 13.41 -0.96
N ALA A 104 -12.14 14.72 -1.22
CA ALA A 104 -12.62 15.73 -0.27
C ALA A 104 -14.13 15.63 -0.02
N ALA A 105 -14.92 15.41 -1.06
CA ALA A 105 -16.37 15.24 -0.96
C ALA A 105 -16.73 14.01 -0.12
N SER A 106 -16.04 12.88 -0.30
CA SER A 106 -16.26 11.66 0.49
C SER A 106 -16.06 11.91 1.99
N VAL A 107 -15.02 12.66 2.36
CA VAL A 107 -14.72 13.04 3.75
C VAL A 107 -15.78 14.00 4.29
N ALA A 108 -16.15 15.03 3.52
CA ALA A 108 -17.14 16.03 3.93
C ALA A 108 -18.53 15.41 4.14
N VAL A 109 -18.98 14.61 3.18
CA VAL A 109 -20.27 13.90 3.25
C VAL A 109 -20.28 12.90 4.40
N MET A 110 -19.20 12.14 4.60
CA MET A 110 -19.07 11.22 5.73
C MET A 110 -19.12 11.97 7.07
N TRP A 111 -18.38 13.08 7.19
CA TRP A 111 -18.38 13.92 8.39
C TRP A 111 -19.77 14.46 8.71
N LEU A 112 -20.49 14.97 7.71
CA LEU A 112 -21.89 15.40 7.86
C LEU A 112 -22.80 14.25 8.28
N GLY A 113 -22.58 13.04 7.74
CA GLY A 113 -23.31 11.84 8.12
C GLY A 113 -23.16 11.48 9.59
N PHE A 114 -21.95 11.59 10.14
CA PHE A 114 -21.72 11.40 11.57
C PHE A 114 -22.24 12.57 12.42
N LYS A 115 -22.02 13.82 12.00
CA LYS A 115 -22.46 15.03 12.70
C LYS A 115 -23.98 15.06 12.86
N HIS A 116 -24.71 14.77 11.80
CA HIS A 116 -26.18 14.78 11.78
C HIS A 116 -26.81 13.41 12.04
N SER A 117 -26.01 12.37 12.32
CA SER A 117 -26.46 10.99 12.56
C SER A 117 -27.35 10.41 11.43
N ARG A 118 -27.10 10.83 10.19
CA ARG A 118 -27.82 10.37 8.99
C ARG A 118 -27.10 9.19 8.38
N TYR A 119 -27.74 8.01 8.35
CA TYR A 119 -27.15 6.81 7.76
C TYR A 119 -26.91 6.97 6.26
N VAL A 120 -27.85 7.60 5.54
CA VAL A 120 -27.78 7.81 4.09
C VAL A 120 -26.52 8.59 3.67
N LEU A 121 -26.15 9.65 4.38
CA LEU A 121 -24.90 10.39 4.13
C LEU A 121 -23.66 9.49 4.31
N ARG A 122 -23.65 8.57 5.28
CA ARG A 122 -22.52 7.65 5.45
C ARG A 122 -22.41 6.66 4.28
N VAL A 123 -23.54 6.18 3.76
CA VAL A 123 -23.58 5.32 2.57
C VAL A 123 -23.04 6.08 1.35
N ILE A 124 -23.52 7.30 1.11
CA ILE A 124 -23.02 8.13 -0.02
C ILE A 124 -21.52 8.39 0.11
N GLY A 125 -21.03 8.68 1.32
CA GLY A 125 -19.59 8.85 1.58
C GLY A 125 -18.76 7.63 1.20
N TRP A 126 -19.25 6.41 1.48
CA TRP A 126 -18.60 5.16 1.06
C TRP A 126 -18.70 4.90 -0.44
N VAL A 127 -19.84 5.21 -1.06
CA VAL A 127 -20.00 5.10 -2.52
C VAL A 127 -19.01 6.02 -3.23
N LEU A 128 -18.88 7.28 -2.78
CA LEU A 128 -17.89 8.22 -3.31
C LEU A 128 -16.46 7.74 -3.08
N ALA A 129 -16.15 7.20 -1.90
CA ALA A 129 -14.83 6.63 -1.62
C ALA A 129 -14.53 5.43 -2.54
N GLY A 130 -15.52 4.57 -2.81
CA GLY A 130 -15.41 3.48 -3.79
C GLY A 130 -15.16 3.99 -5.21
N LEU A 131 -15.85 5.05 -5.62
CA LEU A 131 -15.60 5.71 -6.92
C LEU A 131 -14.19 6.31 -7.02
N VAL A 132 -13.66 6.87 -5.93
CA VAL A 132 -12.26 7.32 -5.87
C VAL A 132 -11.30 6.16 -6.09
N LEU A 133 -11.52 5.00 -5.46
CA LEU A 133 -10.67 3.82 -5.69
C LEU A 133 -10.72 3.32 -7.14
N PHE A 134 -11.93 3.21 -7.68
CA PHE A 134 -12.12 2.82 -9.08
C PHE A 134 -11.38 3.79 -10.01
N ARG A 135 -11.55 5.09 -9.79
CA ARG A 135 -10.93 6.12 -10.62
C ARG A 135 -9.40 6.11 -10.53
N LEU A 136 -8.85 5.94 -9.32
CA LEU A 136 -7.40 5.85 -9.11
C LEU A 136 -6.79 4.70 -9.93
N VAL A 137 -7.47 3.56 -10.02
CA VAL A 137 -6.99 2.37 -10.75
C VAL A 137 -7.23 2.49 -12.26
N SER A 138 -8.37 3.03 -12.68
CA SER A 138 -8.77 3.04 -14.09
C SER A 138 -8.26 4.23 -14.89
N PHE A 139 -8.16 5.42 -14.30
CA PHE A 139 -7.88 6.65 -15.02
C PHE A 139 -6.56 7.26 -14.58
N ASP A 140 -6.42 7.56 -13.28
CA ASP A 140 -5.22 8.28 -12.79
C ASP A 140 -3.96 7.40 -12.88
N PHE A 141 -4.11 6.07 -12.87
CA PHE A 141 -3.00 5.13 -13.12
C PHE A 141 -2.50 5.16 -14.57
N LEU A 142 -3.38 5.43 -15.54
CA LEU A 142 -3.08 5.35 -16.96
C LEU A 142 -2.64 6.69 -17.57
N ASP A 143 -2.91 7.81 -16.89
CA ASP A 143 -2.50 9.15 -17.31
C ASP A 143 -0.99 9.38 -17.07
N ARG A 144 -0.18 9.01 -18.06
CA ARG A 144 1.30 9.01 -18.01
C ARG A 144 1.94 10.33 -18.46
N GLU A 145 1.49 11.47 -17.95
CA GLU A 145 2.25 12.72 -18.10
C GLU A 145 3.44 12.70 -17.13
N ILE A 146 4.54 12.05 -17.55
CA ILE A 146 5.78 11.97 -16.75
C ILE A 146 6.50 13.32 -16.84
N ILE A 147 6.39 14.14 -15.80
CA ILE A 147 7.19 15.36 -15.66
C ILE A 147 8.61 14.97 -15.25
N TYR A 148 9.52 14.81 -16.22
CA TYR A 148 10.94 14.64 -15.94
C TYR A 148 11.55 15.97 -15.46
N ARG A 149 11.91 16.08 -14.17
CA ARG A 149 12.76 17.17 -13.64
C ARG A 149 13.91 16.63 -12.77
N GLY A 150 15.07 16.39 -13.40
CA GLY A 150 16.35 16.20 -12.69
C GLY A 150 16.49 14.90 -11.87
N LEU A 151 17.14 15.00 -10.69
CA LEU A 151 17.50 13.88 -9.79
C LEU A 151 16.33 13.27 -9.01
N VAL A 152 15.16 13.90 -9.03
CA VAL A 152 13.97 13.49 -8.28
C VAL A 152 12.81 13.37 -9.26
N THR A 153 12.52 12.15 -9.70
CA THR A 153 11.31 11.82 -10.46
C THR A 153 10.13 11.73 -9.50
N ILE A 154 9.30 12.76 -9.45
CA ILE A 154 8.00 12.72 -8.76
C ILE A 154 6.93 12.57 -9.84
N ASN A 155 6.21 11.46 -9.81
CA ASN A 155 5.02 11.28 -10.64
C ASN A 155 3.86 12.05 -10.00
N PRO A 156 3.10 12.88 -10.75
CA PRO A 156 1.90 13.54 -10.25
C PRO A 156 0.92 12.60 -9.52
N PHE A 157 0.84 11.33 -9.93
CA PHE A 157 0.05 10.29 -9.27
C PHE A 157 0.32 10.17 -7.77
N PHE A 158 1.57 10.39 -7.33
CA PHE A 158 1.93 10.34 -5.92
C PHE A 158 1.10 11.29 -5.06
N PHE A 159 0.93 12.53 -5.51
CA PHE A 159 0.19 13.53 -4.74
C PHE A 159 -1.30 13.22 -4.68
N VAL A 160 -1.86 12.70 -5.77
CA VAL A 160 -3.28 12.31 -5.84
C VAL A 160 -3.53 11.14 -4.90
N GLY A 161 -2.71 10.09 -5.00
CA GLY A 161 -2.79 8.93 -4.14
C GLY A 161 -2.54 9.27 -2.66
N ALA A 162 -1.56 10.13 -2.34
CA ALA A 162 -1.32 10.57 -0.97
C ALA A 162 -2.51 11.35 -0.38
N PHE A 163 -3.14 12.22 -1.18
CA PHE A 163 -4.33 12.94 -0.75
C PHE A 163 -5.54 12.02 -0.54
N SER A 164 -5.78 11.08 -1.46
CA SER A 164 -6.83 10.08 -1.30
C SER A 164 -6.57 9.16 -0.10
N ALA A 165 -5.32 8.77 0.15
CA ALA A 165 -4.96 8.00 1.33
C ALA A 165 -5.25 8.78 2.62
N ALA A 166 -4.96 10.08 2.66
CA ALA A 166 -5.32 10.95 3.78
C ALA A 166 -6.85 11.03 3.97
N ALA A 167 -7.62 11.10 2.89
CA ALA A 167 -9.08 11.04 2.94
C ALA A 167 -9.57 9.73 3.58
N PHE A 168 -9.08 8.56 3.15
CA PHE A 168 -9.40 7.27 3.77
C PHE A 168 -8.98 7.19 5.25
N PHE A 169 -7.85 7.80 5.62
CA PHE A 169 -7.42 7.87 7.02
C PHE A 169 -8.36 8.72 7.88
N LEU A 170 -8.92 9.80 7.33
CA LEU A 170 -9.95 10.60 8.01
C LEU A 170 -11.25 9.81 8.19
N LEU A 171 -11.67 9.03 7.17
CA LEU A 171 -12.80 8.10 7.27
C LEU A 171 -12.59 7.11 8.43
N HIS A 172 -11.39 6.52 8.52
CA HIS A 172 -11.00 5.66 9.65
C HIS A 172 -11.18 6.39 10.99
N ARG A 173 -10.68 7.62 11.13
CA ARG A 173 -10.79 8.43 12.36
C ARG A 173 -12.23 8.73 12.73
N PHE A 174 -13.11 8.99 11.76
CA PHE A 174 -14.53 9.24 12.04
C PHE A 174 -15.24 8.00 12.59
N TYR A 175 -15.00 6.83 12.00
CA TYR A 175 -15.55 5.58 12.52
C TYR A 175 -15.00 5.28 13.91
N LEU A 176 -13.68 5.35 14.10
CA LEU A 176 -13.04 5.03 15.39
C LEU A 176 -13.55 5.92 16.53
N ARG A 177 -13.79 7.22 16.28
CA ARG A 177 -14.30 8.18 17.29
C ARG A 177 -15.80 8.07 17.54
N SER A 178 -16.56 7.41 16.67
CA SER A 178 -18.01 7.34 16.82
C SER A 178 -18.41 6.38 17.93
N SER A 179 -18.88 6.91 19.06
CA SER A 179 -19.45 6.12 20.17
C SER A 179 -20.83 5.54 19.88
N LYS A 180 -21.54 6.09 18.89
CA LYS A 180 -22.93 5.71 18.53
C LYS A 180 -23.04 4.40 17.73
N LEU A 181 -21.92 3.85 17.28
CA LEU A 181 -21.89 2.62 16.49
C LEU A 181 -21.63 1.42 17.40
N GLU A 182 -22.23 0.29 17.04
CA GLU A 182 -21.89 -1.01 17.63
C GLU A 182 -20.37 -1.26 17.52
N SER A 183 -19.78 -1.85 18.56
CA SER A 183 -18.33 -2.05 18.65
C SER A 183 -17.78 -2.82 17.46
N SER A 184 -18.48 -3.85 17.00
CA SER A 184 -18.15 -4.71 15.85
C SER A 184 -18.11 -3.92 14.53
N VAL A 185 -19.20 -3.20 14.21
CA VAL A 185 -19.35 -2.36 13.02
C VAL A 185 -18.29 -1.26 13.03
N ARG A 186 -18.10 -0.61 14.18
CA ARG A 186 -17.10 0.44 14.35
C ARG A 186 -15.70 -0.06 14.00
N THR A 187 -15.26 -1.18 14.58
CA THR A 187 -13.92 -1.71 14.34
C THR A 187 -13.74 -2.19 12.90
N ASN A 188 -14.74 -2.84 12.31
CA ASN A 188 -14.62 -3.41 10.97
C ASN A 188 -14.48 -2.32 9.90
N TRP A 189 -15.37 -1.33 9.90
CA TRP A 189 -15.31 -0.23 8.92
C TRP A 189 -14.12 0.71 9.17
N SER A 190 -13.75 0.91 10.44
CA SER A 190 -12.52 1.62 10.81
C SER A 190 -11.27 0.93 10.25
N ASN A 191 -11.16 -0.40 10.43
CA ASN A 191 -10.02 -1.17 9.93
C ASN A 191 -10.01 -1.22 8.40
N ALA A 192 -11.18 -1.38 7.76
CA ALA A 192 -11.30 -1.35 6.31
C ALA A 192 -10.78 -0.01 5.75
N ALA A 193 -11.25 1.12 6.27
CA ALA A 193 -10.77 2.45 5.87
C ALA A 193 -9.25 2.62 6.06
N LEU A 194 -8.72 2.10 7.16
CA LEU A 194 -7.29 2.19 7.48
C LEU A 194 -6.43 1.35 6.53
N ILE A 195 -6.83 0.11 6.26
CA ILE A 195 -6.14 -0.78 5.32
C ILE A 195 -6.20 -0.19 3.91
N THR A 196 -7.37 0.31 3.49
CA THR A 196 -7.51 0.99 2.20
C THR A 196 -6.61 2.21 2.09
N SER A 197 -6.53 3.05 3.14
CA SER A 197 -5.60 4.18 3.19
C SER A 197 -4.15 3.74 2.98
N ALA A 198 -3.73 2.67 3.66
CA ALA A 198 -2.39 2.12 3.52
C ALA A 198 -2.13 1.56 2.11
N CYS A 199 -3.11 0.87 1.51
CA CYS A 199 -3.00 0.36 0.16
C CYS A 199 -2.88 1.48 -0.88
N VAL A 200 -3.70 2.53 -0.76
CA VAL A 200 -3.66 3.69 -1.66
C VAL A 200 -2.35 4.45 -1.50
N LEU A 201 -1.85 4.62 -0.28
CA LEU A 201 -0.55 5.26 -0.06
C LEU A 201 0.59 4.39 -0.61
N GLY A 202 0.54 3.08 -0.36
CA GLY A 202 1.51 2.11 -0.87
C GLY A 202 1.59 2.12 -2.40
N SER A 203 0.45 2.12 -3.09
CA SER A 203 0.39 2.23 -4.55
C SER A 203 0.86 3.60 -5.05
N ALA A 204 0.50 4.70 -4.37
CA ALA A 204 0.98 6.04 -4.71
C ALA A 204 2.51 6.11 -4.68
N PHE A 205 3.11 5.51 -3.65
CA PHE A 205 4.55 5.37 -3.59
C PHE A 205 5.06 4.47 -4.72
N LEU A 206 4.54 3.24 -4.91
CA LEU A 206 4.99 2.34 -5.99
C LEU A 206 5.22 3.09 -7.30
N ILE A 207 4.21 3.85 -7.74
CA ILE A 207 4.14 4.42 -9.07
C ILE A 207 4.81 5.80 -9.15
N GLY A 208 4.92 6.52 -8.03
CA GLY A 208 5.29 7.94 -8.07
C GLY A 208 6.20 8.51 -7.00
N GLY A 209 6.63 7.70 -6.03
CA GLY A 209 7.50 8.17 -4.94
C GLY A 209 8.95 8.43 -5.38
N LEU A 210 9.67 9.23 -4.58
CA LEU A 210 11.10 9.54 -4.77
C LEU A 210 11.93 8.27 -5.07
N ALA A 211 12.56 8.21 -6.24
CA ALA A 211 13.31 7.03 -6.67
C ALA A 211 14.36 6.55 -5.63
N SER A 212 14.46 5.23 -5.46
CA SER A 212 15.35 4.46 -4.56
C SER A 212 15.13 4.56 -3.04
N VAL A 213 14.92 5.75 -2.46
CA VAL A 213 14.85 5.91 -0.98
C VAL A 213 13.46 5.59 -0.42
N SER A 214 12.42 5.70 -1.24
CA SER A 214 11.04 5.40 -0.85
C SER A 214 10.85 3.94 -0.40
N SER A 215 11.56 2.99 -1.02
CA SER A 215 11.34 1.56 -0.80
C SER A 215 11.86 1.12 0.58
N THR A 216 13.00 1.65 1.02
CA THR A 216 13.52 1.43 2.38
C THR A 216 12.67 2.14 3.43
N ALA A 217 12.19 3.35 3.15
CA ALA A 217 11.32 4.08 4.07
C ALA A 217 10.00 3.34 4.29
N LEU A 218 9.35 2.88 3.22
CA LEU A 218 8.12 2.09 3.31
C LEU A 218 8.36 0.75 4.03
N MET A 219 9.48 0.09 3.75
CA MET A 219 9.86 -1.15 4.42
C MET A 219 10.01 -0.93 5.93
N GLY A 220 10.72 0.12 6.33
CA GLY A 220 10.92 0.47 7.74
C GLY A 220 9.61 0.82 8.45
N ILE A 221 8.75 1.63 7.84
CA ILE A 221 7.42 1.98 8.37
C ILE A 221 6.57 0.72 8.52
N GLY A 222 6.55 -0.14 7.49
CA GLY A 222 5.80 -1.39 7.50
C GLY A 222 6.23 -2.33 8.62
N ILE A 223 7.54 -2.53 8.79
CA ILE A 223 8.14 -3.32 9.87
C ILE A 223 7.79 -2.73 11.24
N TYR A 224 7.93 -1.42 11.43
CA TYR A 224 7.62 -0.77 12.70
C TYR A 224 6.15 -0.99 13.11
N LEU A 225 5.21 -0.75 12.19
CA LEU A 225 3.78 -0.91 12.44
C LEU A 225 3.41 -2.37 12.69
N PHE A 226 3.96 -3.29 11.90
CA PHE A 226 3.75 -4.72 12.08
C PHE A 226 4.27 -5.18 13.45
N CYS A 227 5.50 -4.82 13.81
CA CYS A 227 6.14 -5.24 15.05
C CYS A 227 5.44 -4.67 16.30
N SER A 228 4.98 -3.41 16.23
CA SER A 228 4.30 -2.73 17.34
C SER A 228 2.94 -3.33 17.67
N CYS A 229 2.29 -3.99 16.71
CA CYS A 229 0.89 -4.40 16.81
C CYS A 229 0.64 -5.90 16.62
N ALA A 230 1.66 -6.70 16.30
CA ALA A 230 1.57 -8.14 16.06
C ALA A 230 0.84 -8.93 17.17
N VAL A 231 0.90 -8.46 18.41
CA VAL A 231 0.31 -9.14 19.58
C VAL A 231 -1.19 -8.88 19.73
N ARG A 232 -1.75 -7.83 19.10
CA ARG A 232 -3.11 -7.33 19.41
C ARG A 232 -4.14 -7.54 18.30
N LYS A 233 -3.83 -8.31 17.25
CA LYS A 233 -4.69 -8.54 16.06
C LYS A 233 -5.40 -7.26 15.58
N SER A 234 -4.66 -6.16 15.52
CA SER A 234 -5.23 -4.85 15.18
C SER A 234 -5.15 -4.59 13.68
N GLY A 235 -6.03 -3.73 13.15
CA GLY A 235 -5.98 -3.26 11.76
C GLY A 235 -4.61 -2.69 11.36
N VAL A 236 -3.85 -2.16 12.33
CA VAL A 236 -2.51 -1.60 12.15
C VAL A 236 -1.48 -2.67 11.76
N MET A 237 -1.65 -3.92 12.21
CA MET A 237 -0.78 -5.02 11.77
C MET A 237 -0.91 -5.26 10.26
N TYR A 238 -2.14 -5.26 9.74
CA TYR A 238 -2.40 -5.42 8.31
C TYR A 238 -1.88 -4.24 7.49
N VAL A 239 -1.95 -3.02 8.03
CA VAL A 239 -1.28 -1.85 7.44
C VAL A 239 0.23 -2.08 7.30
N GLY A 240 0.88 -2.58 8.35
CA GLY A 240 2.31 -2.92 8.31
C GLY A 240 2.62 -3.94 7.19
N LEU A 241 1.82 -5.00 7.08
CA LEU A 241 1.94 -6.00 6.02
C LEU A 241 1.78 -5.41 4.62
N THR A 242 0.81 -4.51 4.42
CA THR A 242 0.62 -3.86 3.11
C THR A 242 1.84 -3.05 2.71
N PHE A 243 2.41 -2.24 3.62
CA PHE A 243 3.61 -1.47 3.30
C PHE A 243 4.82 -2.35 2.99
N ILE A 244 5.02 -3.46 3.73
CA ILE A 244 6.07 -4.43 3.42
C ILE A 244 5.86 -5.01 2.03
N ALA A 245 4.65 -5.47 1.71
CA ALA A 245 4.32 -6.04 0.40
C ALA A 245 4.58 -5.06 -0.76
N PHE A 246 4.10 -3.81 -0.63
CA PHE A 246 4.37 -2.76 -1.61
C PHE A 246 5.86 -2.46 -1.74
N SER A 247 6.62 -2.46 -0.65
CA SER A 247 8.07 -2.27 -0.70
C SER A 247 8.77 -3.38 -1.48
N VAL A 248 8.40 -4.64 -1.24
CA VAL A 248 8.95 -5.80 -1.97
C VAL A 248 8.59 -5.71 -3.45
N LEU A 249 7.33 -5.44 -3.79
CA LEU A 249 6.88 -5.31 -5.17
C LEU A 249 7.61 -4.19 -5.91
N ARG A 250 7.82 -3.05 -5.26
CA ARG A 250 8.58 -1.93 -5.84
C ARG A 250 10.02 -2.32 -6.13
N LEU A 251 10.67 -2.97 -5.17
CA LEU A 251 12.05 -3.41 -5.33
C LEU A 251 12.14 -4.36 -6.53
N LEU A 252 11.32 -5.41 -6.56
CA LEU A 252 11.35 -6.42 -7.63
C LEU A 252 11.00 -5.87 -9.01
N GLY A 253 10.04 -4.95 -9.12
CA GLY A 253 9.43 -4.58 -10.40
C GLY A 253 9.73 -3.17 -10.90
N ILE A 254 10.26 -2.26 -10.07
CA ILE A 254 10.45 -0.85 -10.45
C ILE A 254 11.89 -0.40 -10.19
N ASP A 255 12.43 -0.71 -9.02
CA ASP A 255 13.79 -0.27 -8.67
C ASP A 255 14.86 -1.14 -9.37
N PHE A 256 14.58 -2.43 -9.62
CA PHE A 256 15.46 -3.37 -10.36
C PHE A 256 15.11 -3.52 -11.85
N GLU A 257 13.96 -3.03 -12.34
CA GLU A 257 13.66 -3.12 -13.78
C GLU A 257 14.56 -2.18 -14.58
N TYR A 258 15.35 -2.77 -15.49
CA TYR A 258 16.37 -2.17 -16.34
C TYR A 258 15.84 -1.11 -17.35
N SER A 259 14.56 -0.76 -17.28
CA SER A 259 13.79 -0.05 -18.32
C SER A 259 13.84 1.49 -18.25
N LEU A 260 14.61 2.08 -17.32
CA LEU A 260 14.96 3.50 -17.35
C LEU A 260 16.40 3.68 -17.86
N ALA A 261 16.58 3.29 -19.12
CA ALA A 261 17.81 3.26 -19.93
C ALA A 261 18.53 4.62 -20.12
N SER A 262 18.47 5.58 -19.18
CA SER A 262 19.02 6.93 -19.39
C SER A 262 19.37 7.74 -18.12
N ALA A 263 19.41 7.17 -16.91
CA ALA A 263 19.76 7.95 -15.71
C ALA A 263 21.29 7.98 -15.45
N LYS A 264 21.95 8.92 -16.12
CA LYS A 264 23.37 9.27 -16.07
C LYS A 264 23.84 9.71 -14.66
N SER A 265 24.17 8.80 -13.74
CA SER A 265 25.19 9.02 -12.69
C SER A 265 25.55 7.71 -11.96
N ASP A 266 26.83 7.49 -11.66
CA ASP A 266 27.28 6.34 -10.85
C ASP A 266 26.64 6.34 -9.43
N VAL A 267 26.32 7.52 -8.87
CA VAL A 267 25.77 7.68 -7.51
C VAL A 267 24.36 7.10 -7.35
N SER A 268 23.48 7.29 -8.33
CA SER A 268 22.12 6.74 -8.27
C SER A 268 22.09 5.22 -8.32
N LEU A 269 23.10 4.60 -8.93
CA LEU A 269 23.25 3.15 -8.96
C LEU A 269 23.63 2.63 -7.56
N TYR A 270 24.65 3.20 -6.92
CA TYR A 270 25.06 2.78 -5.57
C TYR A 270 23.96 2.93 -4.51
N LEU A 271 23.19 4.02 -4.55
CA LEU A 271 22.08 4.24 -3.64
C LEU A 271 20.99 3.16 -3.80
N ARG A 272 20.66 2.76 -5.04
CA ARG A 272 19.67 1.69 -5.30
C ARG A 272 20.08 0.36 -4.70
N PHE A 273 21.32 -0.06 -4.93
CA PHE A 273 21.83 -1.31 -4.37
C PHE A 273 21.90 -1.27 -2.84
N ALA A 274 22.34 -0.15 -2.25
CA ALA A 274 22.31 0.01 -0.80
C ALA A 274 20.88 -0.07 -0.25
N THR A 275 19.90 0.55 -0.91
CA THR A 275 18.49 0.50 -0.49
C THR A 275 17.87 -0.89 -0.66
N GLY A 276 18.20 -1.61 -1.75
CA GLY A 276 17.79 -3.00 -1.94
C GLY A 276 18.39 -3.90 -0.87
N ALA A 277 19.68 -3.74 -0.59
CA ALA A 277 20.40 -4.48 0.43
C ALA A 277 19.83 -4.31 1.84
N ILE A 278 19.60 -3.07 2.25
CA ILE A 278 19.00 -2.76 3.55
C ILE A 278 17.60 -3.36 3.64
N SER A 279 16.83 -3.30 2.55
CA SER A 279 15.47 -3.84 2.51
C SER A 279 15.44 -5.38 2.58
N THR A 280 16.34 -6.07 1.87
CA THR A 280 16.44 -7.55 1.94
C THR A 280 16.83 -8.01 3.33
N MET A 281 17.83 -7.36 3.95
CA MET A 281 18.24 -7.64 5.33
C MET A 281 17.07 -7.38 6.29
N SER A 282 16.33 -6.29 6.11
CA SER A 282 15.19 -5.94 6.97
C SER A 282 14.05 -6.97 6.90
N VAL A 283 13.71 -7.47 5.70
CA VAL A 283 12.69 -8.52 5.51
C VAL A 283 13.11 -9.83 6.15
N LEU A 284 14.40 -10.16 6.06
CA LEU A 284 14.95 -11.38 6.66
C LEU A 284 15.05 -11.27 8.19
N MET A 285 15.39 -10.10 8.73
CA MET A 285 15.31 -9.87 10.18
C MET A 285 13.86 -9.95 10.68
N LEU A 286 12.90 -9.49 9.87
CA LEU A 286 11.48 -9.60 10.19
C LEU A 286 10.98 -11.06 10.20
N SER A 287 11.41 -11.87 9.24
CA SER A 287 11.04 -13.30 9.19
C SER A 287 11.57 -14.05 10.42
N GLU A 288 12.75 -13.69 10.93
CA GLU A 288 13.27 -14.22 12.20
C GLU A 288 12.44 -13.76 13.41
N TRP A 289 12.13 -12.46 13.46
CA TRP A 289 11.35 -11.88 14.55
C TRP A 289 9.96 -12.51 14.66
N THR A 290 9.29 -12.74 13.52
CA THR A 290 7.98 -13.43 13.47
C THR A 290 8.06 -14.87 13.94
N ARG A 291 9.16 -15.57 13.66
CA ARG A 291 9.35 -16.96 14.12
C ARG A 291 9.50 -17.05 15.65
N ARG A 292 10.20 -16.09 16.25
CA ARG A 292 10.52 -16.04 17.69
C ARG A 292 9.35 -15.60 18.57
N ARG A 293 8.45 -14.77 18.04
CA ARG A 293 7.32 -14.21 18.81
C ARG A 293 6.10 -15.14 18.74
N TYR A 294 5.34 -15.23 19.84
CA TYR A 294 4.12 -16.03 19.96
C TYR A 294 2.95 -15.42 19.15
N LEU A 295 3.05 -15.42 17.82
CA LEU A 295 1.90 -15.28 16.93
C LEU A 295 1.14 -16.61 16.89
N ASP A 296 -0.19 -16.58 16.73
CA ASP A 296 -1.04 -17.79 16.62
C ASP A 296 -0.41 -18.82 15.68
N LEU A 297 -0.44 -20.11 16.08
CA LEU A 297 0.20 -21.20 15.33
C LEU A 297 -0.21 -21.25 13.84
N SER A 298 -1.47 -20.93 13.51
CA SER A 298 -1.95 -20.87 12.12
C SER A 298 -1.32 -19.72 11.33
N PHE A 299 -1.22 -18.52 11.93
CA PHE A 299 -0.67 -17.32 11.29
C PHE A 299 0.86 -17.42 11.13
N LYS A 300 1.54 -18.05 12.09
CA LYS A 300 2.98 -18.33 12.09
C LYS A 300 3.41 -19.18 10.89
N ASN A 301 2.63 -20.21 10.55
CA ASN A 301 2.99 -21.18 9.51
C ASN A 301 3.02 -20.58 8.10
N TRP A 302 2.25 -19.51 7.85
CA TRP A 302 2.19 -18.84 6.54
C TRP A 302 3.08 -17.61 6.46
N LEU A 303 3.14 -16.78 7.52
CA LEU A 303 3.91 -15.53 7.48
C LEU A 303 5.42 -15.76 7.42
N PHE A 304 5.94 -16.70 8.21
CA PHE A 304 7.36 -17.02 8.25
C PHE A 304 7.93 -17.40 6.87
N PRO A 305 7.39 -18.43 6.18
CA PRO A 305 7.92 -18.80 4.86
C PRO A 305 7.72 -17.70 3.84
N SER A 306 6.62 -16.94 3.90
CA SER A 306 6.36 -15.84 2.97
C SER A 306 7.45 -14.75 3.03
N PHE A 307 7.84 -14.30 4.23
CA PHE A 307 8.91 -13.31 4.36
C PHE A 307 10.28 -13.88 4.00
N ALA A 308 10.56 -15.14 4.33
CA ALA A 308 11.82 -15.79 3.95
C ALA A 308 11.96 -15.93 2.42
N ILE A 309 10.89 -16.35 1.73
CA ILE A 309 10.84 -16.45 0.27
C ILE A 309 10.98 -15.07 -0.37
N ALA A 310 10.27 -14.05 0.14
CA ALA A 310 10.39 -12.68 -0.36
C ALA A 310 11.83 -12.13 -0.24
N GLY A 311 12.47 -12.36 0.92
CA GLY A 311 13.87 -12.00 1.11
C GLY A 311 14.81 -12.72 0.14
N ALA A 312 14.60 -14.02 -0.09
CA ALA A 312 15.39 -14.81 -1.04
C ALA A 312 15.21 -14.35 -2.50
N LEU A 313 13.98 -14.02 -2.91
CA LEU A 313 13.69 -13.49 -4.25
C LEU A 313 14.35 -12.12 -4.49
N LEU A 314 14.29 -11.22 -3.49
CA LEU A 314 14.98 -9.93 -3.57
C LEU A 314 16.50 -10.09 -3.64
N LEU A 315 17.06 -11.09 -2.95
CA LEU A 315 18.48 -11.41 -3.05
C LEU A 315 18.85 -11.97 -4.42
N ALA A 316 18.01 -12.82 -5.01
CA ALA A 316 18.25 -13.38 -6.33
C ALA A 316 18.25 -12.30 -7.43
N THR A 317 17.33 -11.35 -7.37
CA THR A 317 17.27 -10.22 -8.32
C THR A 317 18.46 -9.28 -8.20
N LEU A 318 18.99 -9.07 -6.98
CA LEU A 318 20.25 -8.36 -6.78
C LEU A 318 21.45 -9.03 -7.47
N VAL A 319 21.40 -10.35 -7.68
CA VAL A 319 22.51 -11.15 -8.23
C VAL A 319 22.47 -11.25 -9.77
N SER A 320 21.29 -11.14 -10.39
CA SER A 320 21.08 -11.39 -11.82
C SER A 320 21.50 -10.26 -12.76
N ASP A 321 21.78 -9.06 -12.27
CA ASP A 321 22.19 -7.96 -13.15
C ASP A 321 23.64 -8.15 -13.65
N GLU A 322 23.76 -8.42 -14.95
CA GLU A 322 24.99 -8.73 -15.69
C GLU A 322 25.91 -7.52 -15.95
N LEU A 323 25.53 -6.31 -15.53
CA LEU A 323 26.21 -5.08 -15.93
C LEU A 323 26.36 -4.09 -14.77
N THR A 324 27.37 -4.24 -13.90
CA THR A 324 28.18 -3.10 -13.38
C THR A 324 29.30 -3.47 -12.39
N LYS A 325 30.50 -2.95 -12.70
CA LYS A 325 31.75 -2.64 -11.95
C LYS A 325 32.10 -3.36 -10.62
N SER A 326 33.40 -3.62 -10.47
CA SER A 326 34.17 -4.22 -9.34
C SER A 326 33.75 -3.91 -7.89
N PHE A 327 33.01 -2.82 -7.66
CA PHE A 327 32.50 -2.43 -6.34
C PHE A 327 31.29 -3.29 -5.88
N MET A 328 30.57 -3.92 -6.82
CA MET A 328 29.40 -4.76 -6.52
C MET A 328 29.75 -6.08 -5.83
N ALA A 329 30.83 -6.75 -6.24
CA ALA A 329 31.30 -7.97 -5.57
C ALA A 329 31.65 -7.71 -4.09
N MET A 330 32.18 -6.52 -3.79
CA MET A 330 32.48 -6.09 -2.41
C MET A 330 31.20 -5.92 -1.57
N MET A 331 30.15 -5.32 -2.15
CA MET A 331 28.86 -5.17 -1.46
C MET A 331 28.17 -6.52 -1.22
N TRP A 332 28.22 -7.45 -2.18
CA TRP A 332 27.63 -8.78 -2.01
C TRP A 332 28.41 -9.64 -1.01
N GLY A 333 29.74 -9.55 -1.03
CA GLY A 333 30.60 -10.18 -0.02
C GLY A 333 30.29 -9.67 1.39
N ALA A 334 30.16 -8.35 1.55
CA ALA A 334 29.78 -7.74 2.82
C ALA A 334 28.38 -8.20 3.29
N MET A 335 27.43 -8.32 2.36
CA MET A 335 26.08 -8.78 2.66
C MET A 335 26.04 -10.26 3.04
N ALA A 336 26.72 -11.13 2.29
CA ALA A 336 26.84 -12.56 2.60
C ALA A 336 27.50 -12.77 3.97
N PHE A 337 28.54 -12.00 4.28
CA PHE A 337 29.16 -11.98 5.59
C PHE A 337 28.17 -11.56 6.69
N GLY A 338 27.39 -10.50 6.45
CA GLY A 338 26.30 -10.06 7.33
C GLY A 338 25.29 -11.18 7.62
N PHE A 339 24.84 -11.91 6.60
CA PHE A 339 23.91 -13.04 6.78
C PHE A 339 24.50 -14.19 7.58
N ILE A 340 25.77 -14.50 7.35
CA ILE A 340 26.49 -15.53 8.10
C ILE A 340 26.57 -15.13 9.59
N VAL A 341 26.99 -13.90 9.89
CA VAL A 341 27.09 -13.38 11.27
C VAL A 341 25.71 -13.36 11.95
N CYS A 342 24.67 -12.85 11.28
CA CYS A 342 23.30 -12.86 11.79
C CYS A 342 22.76 -14.29 11.98
N GLY A 343 23.10 -15.23 11.10
CA GLY A 343 22.71 -16.64 11.20
C GLY A 343 23.34 -17.35 12.41
N PHE A 344 24.60 -17.02 12.73
CA PHE A 344 25.27 -17.50 13.94
C PHE A 344 24.71 -16.88 15.21
N SER A 345 24.52 -15.55 15.23
CA SER A 345 23.91 -14.85 16.36
C SER A 345 22.48 -15.34 16.63
N SER A 346 21.78 -15.82 15.60
CA SER A 346 20.40 -16.28 15.69
C SER A 346 20.26 -17.78 16.01
N ARG A 347 21.36 -18.57 15.99
CA ARG A 347 21.40 -20.04 16.18
C ARG A 347 20.61 -20.88 15.16
N GLU A 348 20.26 -20.32 14.01
CA GLU A 348 19.35 -20.95 13.07
C GLU A 348 20.05 -21.54 11.85
N LYS A 349 19.60 -22.74 11.42
CA LYS A 349 20.23 -23.43 10.29
C LYS A 349 19.94 -22.72 8.96
N VAL A 350 18.74 -22.17 8.79
CA VAL A 350 18.27 -21.58 7.52
C VAL A 350 19.12 -20.37 7.09
N TYR A 351 19.39 -19.42 7.98
CA TYR A 351 20.22 -18.24 7.65
C TYR A 351 21.68 -18.59 7.35
N ARG A 352 22.19 -19.64 8.00
CA ARG A 352 23.53 -20.16 7.71
C ARG A 352 23.60 -20.69 6.30
N TRP A 353 22.63 -21.51 5.88
CA TRP A 353 22.56 -22.02 4.51
C TRP A 353 22.30 -20.93 3.48
N ILE A 354 21.40 -19.96 3.74
CA ILE A 354 21.18 -18.83 2.83
C ILE A 354 22.45 -17.98 2.67
N GLY A 355 23.11 -17.64 3.78
CA GLY A 355 24.37 -16.89 3.76
C GLY A 355 25.50 -17.65 3.07
N LEU A 356 25.61 -18.97 3.30
CA LEU A 356 26.61 -19.83 2.66
C LEU A 356 26.34 -19.98 1.15
N SER A 357 25.09 -20.13 0.74
CA SER A 357 24.69 -20.21 -0.67
C SER A 357 24.93 -18.88 -1.39
N LEU A 358 24.61 -17.75 -0.76
CA LEU A 358 24.94 -16.43 -1.29
C LEU A 358 26.45 -16.23 -1.42
N PHE A 359 27.20 -16.60 -0.38
CA PHE A 359 28.66 -16.49 -0.40
C PHE A 359 29.26 -17.37 -1.50
N LEU A 360 28.75 -18.58 -1.68
CA LEU A 360 29.15 -19.47 -2.77
C LEU A 360 28.84 -18.87 -4.15
N LEU A 361 27.67 -18.24 -4.32
CA LEU A 361 27.32 -17.55 -5.56
C LEU A 361 28.24 -16.35 -5.84
N VAL A 362 28.57 -15.56 -4.82
CA VAL A 362 29.53 -14.44 -4.92
C VAL A 362 30.90 -14.96 -5.35
N LEU A 363 31.36 -16.07 -4.76
CA LEU A 363 32.61 -16.70 -5.12
C LEU A 363 32.60 -17.18 -6.57
N ILE A 364 31.54 -17.89 -6.99
CA ILE A 364 31.41 -18.36 -8.38
C ILE A 364 31.47 -17.17 -9.35
N ARG A 365 30.78 -16.06 -9.08
CA ARG A 365 30.86 -14.86 -9.92
C ARG A 365 32.25 -14.24 -9.92
N LEU A 366 32.88 -14.12 -8.76
CA LEU A 366 34.22 -13.57 -8.61
C LEU A 366 35.22 -14.39 -9.45
N PHE A 367 35.10 -15.73 -9.44
CA PHE A 367 35.92 -16.61 -10.27
C PHE A 367 35.59 -16.56 -11.77
N ALA A 368 34.31 -16.60 -12.13
CA ALA A 368 33.88 -16.71 -13.52
C ALA A 368 33.98 -15.39 -14.30
N TYR A 369 33.71 -14.25 -13.65
CA TYR A 369 33.61 -12.94 -14.31
C TYR A 369 34.75 -12.00 -13.90
N ASP A 370 35.00 -11.82 -12.59
CA ASP A 370 35.98 -10.81 -12.14
C ASP A 370 37.41 -11.24 -12.44
N PHE A 371 37.74 -12.52 -12.25
CA PHE A 371 39.07 -13.01 -12.62
C PHE A 371 39.24 -13.23 -14.11
N ALA A 372 38.22 -13.53 -14.91
CA ALA A 372 38.39 -13.87 -16.33
C ALA A 372 39.29 -12.87 -17.08
N ASN A 373 39.09 -11.56 -16.83
CA ASN A 373 39.79 -10.48 -17.51
C ASN A 373 41.08 -9.98 -16.81
N MET A 374 41.47 -10.54 -15.66
CA MET A 374 42.68 -10.08 -14.94
C MET A 374 43.97 -10.74 -15.43
N GLN A 375 45.08 -10.01 -15.32
CA GLN A 375 46.43 -10.54 -15.56
C GLN A 375 46.74 -11.67 -14.57
N VAL A 376 47.55 -12.64 -15.01
CA VAL A 376 47.83 -13.89 -14.29
C VAL A 376 48.36 -13.64 -12.87
N ILE A 377 49.20 -12.62 -12.68
CA ILE A 377 49.76 -12.27 -11.37
C ILE A 377 48.67 -11.83 -10.38
N TYR A 378 47.69 -11.02 -10.81
CA TYR A 378 46.61 -10.59 -9.93
C TYR A 378 45.67 -11.74 -9.57
N LYS A 379 45.43 -12.67 -10.51
CA LYS A 379 44.68 -13.91 -10.22
C LYS A 379 45.33 -14.67 -9.06
N ILE A 380 46.64 -14.96 -9.16
CA ILE A 380 47.37 -15.74 -8.15
C ILE A 380 47.30 -15.06 -6.76
N ILE A 381 47.57 -13.76 -6.70
CA ILE A 381 47.54 -13.01 -5.42
C ILE A 381 46.12 -13.03 -4.80
N SER A 382 45.07 -12.84 -5.61
CA SER A 382 43.71 -12.87 -5.12
C SER A 382 43.23 -14.27 -4.71
N PHE A 383 43.67 -15.33 -5.40
CA PHE A 383 43.42 -16.73 -4.97
C PHE A 383 44.03 -17.02 -3.60
N ILE A 384 45.27 -16.58 -3.37
CA ILE A 384 45.95 -16.74 -2.08
C ILE A 384 45.23 -15.94 -1.00
N GLY A 385 44.90 -14.67 -1.26
CA GLY A 385 44.17 -13.82 -0.32
C GLY A 385 42.81 -14.40 0.07
N LEU A 386 42.09 -14.97 -0.89
CA LEU A 386 40.80 -15.60 -0.66
C LEU A 386 40.93 -16.91 0.15
N GLY A 387 41.99 -17.69 -0.08
CA GLY A 387 42.35 -18.84 0.75
C GLY A 387 42.58 -18.46 2.22
N VAL A 388 43.31 -17.36 2.47
CA VAL A 388 43.51 -16.83 3.83
C VAL A 388 42.18 -16.42 4.48
N VAL A 389 41.29 -15.76 3.74
CA VAL A 389 39.96 -15.38 4.24
C VAL A 389 39.15 -16.61 4.64
N PHE A 390 39.17 -17.70 3.86
CA PHE A 390 38.48 -18.94 4.24
C PHE A 390 39.07 -19.60 5.49
N ILE A 391 40.39 -19.58 5.65
CA ILE A 391 41.03 -20.12 6.86
C ILE A 391 40.57 -19.34 8.09
N VAL A 392 40.55 -18.01 8.02
CA VAL A 392 40.06 -17.14 9.10
C VAL A 392 38.58 -17.39 9.37
N ALA A 393 37.74 -17.47 8.34
CA ALA A 393 36.32 -17.77 8.48
C ALA A 393 36.06 -19.15 9.10
N GLY A 394 36.83 -20.17 8.71
CA GLY A 394 36.77 -21.52 9.29
C GLY A 394 37.21 -21.56 10.75
N PHE A 395 38.21 -20.76 11.12
CA PHE A 395 38.63 -20.61 12.51
C PHE A 395 37.54 -19.96 13.37
N ILE A 396 36.94 -18.87 12.87
CA ILE A 396 35.79 -18.21 13.50
C ILE A 396 34.62 -19.20 13.66
N TYR A 397 34.32 -20.00 12.63
CA TYR A 397 33.29 -21.03 12.68
C TYR A 397 33.53 -22.03 13.82
N ASN A 398 34.74 -22.56 13.90
CA ASN A 398 35.10 -23.56 14.90
C ASN A 398 35.04 -22.97 16.32
N TYR A 399 35.50 -21.73 16.49
CA TYR A 399 35.46 -21.00 17.75
C TYR A 399 34.03 -20.80 18.27
N TYR A 400 33.12 -20.28 17.44
CA TYR A 400 31.73 -20.06 17.85
C TYR A 400 30.92 -21.36 17.95
N SER A 401 31.21 -22.37 17.13
CA SER A 401 30.54 -23.68 17.20
C SER A 401 30.80 -24.40 18.53
N LYS A 402 32.02 -24.27 19.08
CA LYS A 402 32.36 -24.85 20.39
C LYS A 402 31.71 -24.10 21.57
N LEU A 403 31.45 -22.80 21.41
CA LEU A 403 30.85 -21.97 22.47
C LEU A 403 29.32 -22.10 22.55
N LEU A 404 28.65 -22.57 21.47
CA LEU A 404 27.19 -22.51 21.34
C LEU A 404 26.45 -23.86 21.54
N LEU A 405 27.15 -24.99 21.55
CA LEU A 405 26.57 -26.32 21.79
C LEU A 405 26.93 -26.78 23.21
N PRO A 406 25.98 -26.84 24.17
CA PRO A 406 26.22 -27.54 25.43
C PRO A 406 26.43 -29.02 25.08
N GLU A 407 27.51 -29.61 25.58
CA GLU A 407 27.73 -31.05 25.45
C GLU A 407 26.48 -31.80 25.92
N ALA A 408 25.93 -32.66 25.06
CA ALA A 408 24.82 -33.52 25.42
C ALA A 408 25.23 -34.34 26.66
N PRO A 409 24.35 -34.52 27.66
CA PRO A 409 24.71 -35.28 28.84
C PRO A 409 25.04 -36.70 28.40
N LYS A 410 26.28 -37.13 28.66
CA LYS A 410 26.68 -38.54 28.55
C LYS A 410 25.76 -39.32 29.49
N ASN A 411 24.72 -39.96 28.92
CA ASN A 411 23.81 -40.79 29.67
C ASN A 411 24.61 -41.93 30.32
N LYS A 412 24.40 -42.07 31.64
CA LYS A 412 24.67 -43.25 32.45
C LYS A 412 24.30 -44.52 31.69
N LEU A 413 25.30 -45.25 31.20
CA LEU A 413 25.18 -46.62 30.69
C LEU A 413 26.31 -47.50 31.26
N GLU A 414 26.80 -47.18 32.46
CA GLU A 414 27.78 -47.98 33.21
C GLU A 414 27.19 -48.54 34.52
N GLY A 415 25.91 -48.96 34.49
CA GLY A 415 25.23 -49.46 35.68
C GLY A 415 24.26 -50.61 35.45
N LEU A 416 24.31 -51.30 34.31
CA LEU A 416 23.53 -52.52 34.03
C LEU A 416 24.27 -53.39 33.01
N ILE A 417 25.39 -54.01 33.41
CA ILE A 417 25.84 -55.32 32.93
C ILE A 417 26.36 -56.08 34.14
#